data_AF-A0A3M2G3Y9-F1
#
_entry.id   AF-A0A3M2G3Y9-F1
#
_cell.length_a   1.000
_cell.length_b   1.000
_cell.length_c   1.000
_cell.angle_alpha   90.00
_cell.angle_beta   90.00
_cell.angle_gamma   90.00
#
_symmetry.space_group_name_H-M   'P 1'
#
loop_
_entity.id
_entity.type
_entity.pdbx_description
1 polymer ?
#
loop_
_entity_poly.entity_id
_entity_poly.type
_entity_poly.pdbx_seq_one_letter_code
_entity_poly.pdbx_strand_id
1 'polypeptide(L)'
;MWTVRRFMAFTNEYPWRWRPADVEEWTSSLVADGLAHSTIRGYQMSVSLFLGYVCDGRYGWVAECESRFGTHPVQVFHEWNTAVHRNDNEARPDRRPMSREELQAFFDYADDQVAAIACRGRKGWLAAYRDAVLFKTIYAWGLRRREAAMIDVTDWGPNARAPQFGRFGVVNVRYGKASRGSPPRQRTVLTTMGWAAEAVAEWVSEIRPAFEPGPARWMWPTERGSRVASGAINAR
;
A
#
# COMPACT_ATOMS: atom_id res chain seq x y z
N MET A 1 -9.14 10.45 -14.27
CA MET A 1 -9.78 11.67 -14.83
C MET A 1 -8.93 12.92 -14.63
N TRP A 2 -8.38 13.19 -13.43
CA TRP A 2 -7.49 14.35 -13.20
C TRP A 2 -6.28 14.41 -14.14
N THR A 3 -5.63 13.27 -14.41
CA THR A 3 -4.46 13.22 -15.29
C THR A 3 -4.75 13.63 -16.74
N VAL A 4 -5.92 13.24 -17.28
CA VAL A 4 -6.34 13.62 -18.63
C VAL A 4 -6.51 15.14 -18.72
N ARG A 5 -7.15 15.74 -17.71
CA ARG A 5 -7.27 17.21 -17.61
C ARG A 5 -5.91 17.90 -17.47
N ARG A 6 -4.97 17.30 -16.73
CA ARG A 6 -3.60 17.81 -16.61
C ARG A 6 -2.89 17.82 -17.96
N PHE A 7 -3.04 16.77 -18.77
CA PHE A 7 -2.46 16.73 -20.11
C PHE A 7 -3.14 17.72 -21.07
N MET A 8 -4.48 17.82 -21.04
CA MET A 8 -5.21 18.86 -21.78
C MET A 8 -4.74 20.28 -21.42
N ALA A 9 -4.54 20.55 -20.13
CA ALA A 9 -4.08 21.86 -19.67
C ALA A 9 -2.63 22.14 -20.08
N PHE A 10 -1.78 21.11 -20.16
CA PHE A 10 -0.41 21.23 -20.63
C PHE A 10 -0.35 21.53 -22.14
N THR A 11 -1.07 20.77 -22.96
CA THR A 11 -1.07 20.96 -24.41
C THR A 11 -1.93 22.14 -24.86
N ASN A 12 -2.82 22.61 -23.99
CA ASN A 12 -3.90 23.54 -24.31
C ASN A 12 -4.75 23.07 -25.51
N GLU A 13 -4.85 21.75 -25.68
CA GLU A 13 -5.50 21.10 -26.82
C GLU A 13 -6.36 19.93 -26.38
N TYR A 14 -7.32 19.58 -27.25
CA TYR A 14 -8.24 18.46 -27.02
C TYR A 14 -7.69 17.13 -27.56
N PRO A 15 -8.22 15.97 -27.10
CA PRO A 15 -7.69 14.65 -27.46
C PRO A 15 -7.57 14.35 -28.96
N TRP A 16 -8.42 14.94 -29.79
CA TRP A 16 -8.40 14.79 -31.26
C TRP A 16 -7.36 15.67 -31.98
N ARG A 17 -6.59 16.48 -31.24
CA ARG A 17 -5.47 17.27 -31.77
C ARG A 17 -4.11 16.91 -31.20
N TRP A 18 -4.08 16.04 -30.19
CA TRP A 18 -2.83 15.60 -29.57
C TRP A 18 -1.93 14.86 -30.55
N ARG A 19 -0.64 14.99 -30.32
CA ARG A 19 0.44 14.41 -31.13
C ARG A 19 1.42 13.66 -30.25
N PRO A 20 2.20 12.73 -30.81
CA PRO A 20 3.27 12.07 -30.08
C PRO A 20 4.32 13.05 -29.50
N ALA A 21 4.58 14.16 -30.19
CA ALA A 21 5.48 15.22 -29.73
C ALA A 21 5.01 15.86 -28.41
N ASP A 22 3.70 16.04 -28.23
CA ASP A 22 3.12 16.60 -27.01
C ASP A 22 3.42 15.70 -25.80
N VAL A 23 3.50 14.38 -26.01
CA VAL A 23 3.84 13.40 -24.97
C VAL A 23 5.30 13.55 -24.56
N GLU A 24 6.21 13.77 -25.50
CA GLU A 24 7.64 13.97 -25.24
C GLU A 24 7.90 15.28 -24.51
N GLU A 25 7.26 16.36 -24.96
CA GLU A 25 7.34 17.68 -24.32
C GLU A 25 6.78 17.63 -22.91
N TRP A 26 5.62 16.99 -22.73
CA TRP A 26 5.02 16.80 -21.42
C TRP A 26 5.92 15.99 -20.51
N THR A 27 6.48 14.90 -21.01
CA THR A 27 7.41 14.06 -20.24
C THR A 27 8.63 14.87 -19.79
N SER A 28 9.20 15.69 -20.68
CA SER A 28 10.32 16.58 -20.38
C SER A 28 9.97 17.59 -19.30
N SER A 29 8.78 18.20 -19.37
CA SER A 29 8.30 19.12 -18.33
C SER A 29 8.15 18.45 -16.96
N LEU A 30 7.61 17.23 -16.91
CA LEU A 30 7.43 16.49 -15.66
C LEU A 30 8.78 16.07 -15.04
N VAL A 31 9.78 15.78 -15.87
CA VAL A 31 11.15 15.52 -15.41
C VAL A 31 11.79 16.80 -14.86
N ALA A 32 11.62 17.94 -15.54
CA ALA A 32 12.11 19.23 -15.06
C ALA A 32 11.49 19.64 -13.72
N ASP A 33 10.20 19.33 -13.52
CA ASP A 33 9.48 19.50 -12.26
C ASP A 33 9.95 18.54 -11.15
N GLY A 34 10.87 17.61 -11.45
CA GLY A 34 11.45 16.68 -10.47
C GLY A 34 10.52 15.52 -10.08
N LEU A 35 9.52 15.19 -10.88
CA LEU A 35 8.62 14.07 -10.58
C LEU A 35 9.38 12.73 -10.65
N ALA A 36 8.98 11.78 -9.79
CA ALA A 36 9.50 10.43 -9.85
C ALA A 36 9.09 9.72 -11.15
N HIS A 37 9.99 8.90 -11.71
CA HIS A 37 9.72 8.14 -12.95
C HIS A 37 8.44 7.28 -12.86
N SER A 38 8.17 6.67 -11.70
CA SER A 38 6.94 5.90 -11.47
C SER A 38 5.67 6.77 -11.55
N THR A 39 5.73 8.02 -11.10
CA THR A 39 4.64 8.99 -11.21
C THR A 39 4.41 9.38 -12.68
N ILE A 40 5.48 9.69 -13.41
CA ILE A 40 5.41 10.05 -14.84
C ILE A 40 4.77 8.90 -15.63
N ARG A 41 5.22 7.66 -15.42
CA ARG A 41 4.59 6.48 -16.05
C ARG A 41 3.14 6.29 -15.65
N GLY A 42 2.81 6.49 -14.38
CA GLY A 42 1.42 6.44 -13.92
C GLY A 42 0.54 7.45 -14.66
N TYR A 43 1.07 8.64 -14.93
CA TYR A 43 0.38 9.66 -15.72
C TYR A 43 0.22 9.24 -17.18
N GLN A 44 1.31 8.87 -17.84
CA GLN A 44 1.30 8.39 -19.23
C GLN A 44 0.34 7.21 -19.42
N MET A 45 0.39 6.20 -18.54
CA MET A 45 -0.53 5.06 -18.57
C MET A 45 -1.99 5.47 -18.40
N SER A 46 -2.28 6.44 -17.53
CA SER A 46 -3.66 6.90 -17.32
C SER A 46 -4.24 7.57 -18.57
N VAL A 47 -3.44 8.37 -19.28
CA VAL A 47 -3.87 9.04 -20.52
C VAL A 47 -3.90 8.05 -21.69
N SER A 48 -2.93 7.15 -21.79
CA SER A 48 -2.90 6.08 -22.79
C SER A 48 -4.14 5.18 -22.71
N LEU A 49 -4.58 4.80 -21.49
CA LEU A 49 -5.82 4.03 -21.28
C LEU A 49 -7.06 4.82 -21.69
N PHE A 50 -7.09 6.13 -21.41
CA PHE A 50 -8.17 7.00 -21.86
C PHE A 50 -8.24 7.05 -23.41
N LEU A 51 -7.09 7.23 -24.08
CA LEU A 51 -7.02 7.18 -25.53
C LEU A 51 -7.41 5.82 -26.09
N GLY A 52 -7.00 4.72 -25.44
CA GLY A 52 -7.46 3.38 -25.79
C GLY A 52 -8.98 3.22 -25.73
N TYR A 53 -9.64 3.85 -24.77
CA TYR A 53 -11.10 3.87 -24.68
C TYR A 53 -11.75 4.73 -25.79
N VAL A 54 -11.29 5.96 -26.00
CA VAL A 54 -11.93 6.86 -26.99
C VAL A 54 -11.59 6.51 -28.44
N CYS A 55 -10.49 5.80 -28.68
CA CYS A 55 -10.11 5.31 -30.01
C CYS A 55 -10.73 3.95 -30.33
N ASP A 56 -11.35 3.25 -29.36
CA ASP A 56 -12.00 1.96 -29.61
C ASP A 56 -13.30 2.18 -30.41
N GLY A 57 -13.32 1.67 -31.64
CA GLY A 57 -14.42 1.81 -32.58
C GLY A 57 -15.76 1.27 -32.07
N ARG A 58 -15.77 0.37 -31.08
CA ARG A 58 -17.01 -0.16 -30.47
C ARG A 58 -17.83 0.92 -29.77
N TYR A 59 -17.21 2.02 -29.34
CA TYR A 59 -17.89 3.12 -28.66
C TYR A 59 -18.31 4.26 -29.59
N GLY A 60 -17.88 4.26 -30.86
CA GLY A 60 -18.29 5.25 -31.86
C GLY A 60 -17.69 6.65 -31.72
N TRP A 61 -16.85 6.91 -30.69
CA TRP A 61 -16.29 8.24 -30.42
C TRP A 61 -15.42 8.80 -31.55
N VAL A 62 -14.71 7.94 -32.28
CA VAL A 62 -13.88 8.33 -33.43
C VAL A 62 -14.75 9.00 -34.50
N ALA A 63 -15.84 8.34 -34.92
CA ALA A 63 -16.75 8.84 -35.93
C ALA A 63 -17.48 10.11 -35.45
N GLU A 64 -17.88 10.15 -34.18
CA GLU A 64 -18.53 11.32 -33.60
C GLU A 64 -17.60 12.54 -33.58
N CYS A 65 -16.32 12.35 -33.21
CA CYS A 65 -15.33 13.41 -33.21
C CYS A 65 -15.04 13.90 -34.63
N GLU A 66 -14.92 12.98 -35.59
CA GLU A 66 -14.68 13.33 -36.99
C GLU A 66 -15.83 14.17 -37.56
N SER A 67 -17.08 13.76 -37.29
CA SER A 67 -18.28 14.49 -37.67
C SER A 67 -18.36 15.89 -37.05
N ARG A 68 -18.05 16.02 -35.75
CA ARG A 68 -18.20 17.30 -35.02
C ARG A 68 -17.00 18.25 -35.12
N PHE A 69 -15.80 17.71 -35.22
CA PHE A 69 -14.55 18.47 -35.07
C PHE A 69 -13.63 18.38 -36.29
N GLY A 70 -14.02 17.62 -37.33
CA GLY A 70 -13.25 17.44 -38.55
C GLY A 70 -11.97 16.60 -38.38
N THR A 71 -11.82 15.96 -37.21
CA THR A 71 -10.68 15.09 -36.88
C THR A 71 -11.06 14.18 -35.70
N HIS A 72 -10.22 13.21 -35.37
CA HIS A 72 -10.52 12.17 -34.40
C HIS A 72 -9.35 11.91 -33.44
N PRO A 73 -9.60 11.41 -32.21
CA PRO A 73 -8.55 11.00 -31.31
C PRO A 73 -7.78 9.80 -31.88
N VAL A 74 -6.46 9.82 -31.68
CA VAL A 74 -5.57 8.69 -31.99
C VAL A 74 -4.74 8.35 -30.76
N GLN A 75 -4.23 7.12 -30.68
CA GLN A 75 -3.26 6.76 -29.65
C GLN A 75 -1.95 7.50 -29.95
N VAL A 76 -1.52 8.37 -29.03
CA VAL A 76 -0.24 9.11 -29.14
C VAL A 76 0.80 8.63 -28.12
N PHE A 77 0.43 7.71 -27.23
CA PHE A 77 1.35 7.07 -26.27
C PHE A 77 1.78 5.72 -26.83
N HIS A 78 3.04 5.64 -27.23
CA HIS A 78 3.68 4.47 -27.82
C HIS A 78 4.89 4.03 -26.98
N GLU A 79 5.41 2.84 -27.26
CA GLU A 79 6.56 2.29 -26.54
C GLU A 79 7.82 3.16 -26.67
N TRP A 80 7.95 3.95 -27.74
CA TRP A 80 9.12 4.78 -28.02
C TRP A 80 9.07 6.18 -27.39
N ASN A 81 7.89 6.73 -27.06
CA ASN A 81 7.75 8.04 -26.40
C ASN A 81 7.17 7.96 -24.97
N THR A 82 7.08 6.77 -24.40
CA THR A 82 6.68 6.59 -23.00
C THR A 82 7.86 6.16 -22.16
N ALA A 83 7.83 6.55 -20.88
CA ALA A 83 8.87 6.15 -19.95
C ALA A 83 8.74 4.63 -19.70
N VAL A 84 9.81 3.89 -19.99
CA VAL A 84 9.85 2.43 -19.85
C VAL A 84 10.24 2.04 -18.42
N HIS A 85 9.67 0.94 -17.93
CA HIS A 85 10.12 0.28 -16.70
C HIS A 85 11.36 -0.56 -16.98
N ARG A 86 12.53 0.08 -17.13
CA ARG A 86 13.78 -0.62 -17.47
C ARG A 86 14.39 -1.41 -16.30
N ASN A 87 14.10 -1.06 -15.05
CA ASN A 87 14.68 -1.70 -13.88
C ASN A 87 13.60 -2.32 -13.01
N ASP A 88 13.74 -3.60 -12.64
CA ASP A 88 12.82 -4.29 -11.72
C ASP A 88 12.76 -3.64 -10.32
N ASN A 89 13.81 -2.90 -9.94
CA ASN A 89 13.89 -2.16 -8.69
C ASN A 89 14.08 -0.66 -8.93
N GLU A 90 13.05 0.12 -8.61
CA GLU A 90 13.07 1.59 -8.65
C GLU A 90 13.01 2.22 -7.26
N ALA A 91 13.34 1.43 -6.23
CA ALA A 91 13.52 1.99 -4.90
C ALA A 91 14.63 3.03 -4.96
N ARG A 92 14.31 4.25 -4.52
CA ARG A 92 15.30 5.31 -4.39
C ARG A 92 16.35 4.88 -3.33
N PRO A 93 17.65 5.19 -3.51
CA PRO A 93 18.70 4.76 -2.59
C PRO A 93 18.53 5.24 -1.14
N ASP A 94 17.85 6.37 -0.94
CA ASP A 94 17.49 6.92 0.39
C ASP A 94 16.51 6.00 1.15
N ARG A 95 15.74 5.16 0.46
CA ARG A 95 14.83 4.18 1.07
C ARG A 95 15.53 2.85 1.30
N ARG A 96 16.49 2.84 2.23
CA ARG A 96 17.15 1.62 2.69
C ARG A 96 16.40 0.93 3.85
N PRO A 97 16.62 -0.37 4.07
CA PRO A 97 16.23 -1.04 5.31
C PRO A 97 16.90 -0.36 6.53
N MET A 98 16.20 -0.36 7.67
CA MET A 98 16.77 0.07 8.95
C MET A 98 17.90 -0.87 9.38
N SER A 99 18.91 -0.33 10.06
CA SER A 99 19.90 -1.13 10.78
C SER A 99 19.26 -1.81 11.98
N ARG A 100 19.96 -2.78 12.58
CA ARG A 100 19.47 -3.44 13.80
C ARG A 100 19.33 -2.45 14.97
N GLU A 101 20.26 -1.50 15.08
CA GLU A 101 20.26 -0.46 16.11
C GLU A 101 19.10 0.51 15.93
N GLU A 102 18.86 0.96 14.68
CA GLU A 102 17.72 1.83 14.36
C GLU A 102 16.38 1.16 14.64
N LEU A 103 16.29 -0.14 14.32
CA LEU A 103 15.09 -0.91 14.61
C LEU A 103 14.87 -1.12 16.10
N GLN A 104 15.93 -1.41 16.85
CA GLN A 104 15.86 -1.52 18.31
C GLN A 104 15.37 -0.19 18.91
N ALA A 105 16.00 0.92 18.55
CA ALA A 105 15.61 2.25 18.99
C ALA A 105 14.16 2.59 18.62
N PHE A 106 13.68 2.15 17.45
CA PHE A 106 12.29 2.33 17.04
C PHE A 106 11.32 1.53 17.92
N PHE A 107 11.63 0.28 18.27
CA PHE A 107 10.78 -0.51 19.17
C PHE A 107 10.84 -0.01 20.61
N ASP A 108 12.02 0.37 21.10
CA ASP A 108 12.19 0.95 22.43
C ASP A 108 11.38 2.24 22.54
N TYR A 109 11.44 3.11 21.53
CA TYR A 109 10.61 4.32 21.49
C TYR A 109 9.12 3.98 21.50
N ALA A 110 8.68 2.97 20.74
CA ALA A 110 7.28 2.56 20.73
C ALA A 110 6.82 2.08 22.12
N ASP A 111 7.64 1.28 22.82
CA ASP A 111 7.35 0.77 24.15
C ASP A 111 7.40 1.89 25.22
N ASP A 112 8.36 2.81 25.13
CA ASP A 112 8.47 3.98 26.02
C ASP A 112 7.23 4.88 25.91
N GLN A 113 6.68 5.05 24.71
CA GLN A 113 5.45 5.81 24.49
C GLN A 113 4.24 5.15 25.18
N VAL A 114 4.18 3.81 25.23
CA VAL A 114 3.17 3.09 26.00
C VAL A 114 3.30 3.40 27.48
N ALA A 115 4.51 3.23 28.04
CA ALA A 115 4.79 3.48 29.45
C ALA A 115 4.47 4.93 29.85
N ALA A 116 4.89 5.91 29.04
CA ALA A 116 4.65 7.32 29.27
C ALA A 116 3.15 7.67 29.29
N ILE A 117 2.34 7.06 28.43
CA ILE A 117 0.88 7.29 28.41
C ILE A 117 0.21 6.58 29.60
N ALA A 118 0.66 5.37 29.94
CA ALA A 118 0.15 4.59 31.06
C ALA A 118 0.38 5.31 32.40
N CYS A 119 1.59 5.84 32.64
CA CYS A 119 1.92 6.61 33.85
C CYS A 119 1.05 7.86 34.02
N ARG A 120 0.50 8.42 32.94
CA ARG A 120 -0.40 9.58 32.96
C ARG A 120 -1.87 9.21 33.25
N GLY A 121 -2.17 7.93 33.51
CA GLY A 121 -3.52 7.43 33.82
C GLY A 121 -4.52 7.53 32.66
N ARG A 122 -4.05 7.75 31.42
CA ARG A 122 -4.93 7.97 30.27
C ARG A 122 -5.26 6.65 29.59
N LYS A 123 -6.54 6.41 29.27
CA LYS A 123 -7.02 5.23 28.53
C LYS A 123 -6.38 5.02 27.14
N GLY A 124 -5.65 6.01 26.62
CA GLY A 124 -4.94 5.94 25.33
C GLY A 124 -3.75 4.98 25.30
N TRP A 125 -3.30 4.45 26.44
CA TRP A 125 -2.16 3.52 26.47
C TRP A 125 -2.45 2.21 25.73
N LEU A 126 -3.70 1.74 25.73
CA LEU A 126 -4.14 0.56 24.97
C LEU A 126 -3.89 0.73 23.47
N ALA A 127 -4.16 1.93 22.94
CA ALA A 127 -3.94 2.28 21.55
C ALA A 127 -2.45 2.22 21.20
N ALA A 128 -1.60 2.76 22.08
CA ALA A 128 -0.16 2.75 21.91
C ALA A 128 0.40 1.32 21.99
N TYR A 129 -0.08 0.50 22.93
CA TYR A 129 0.34 -0.90 23.07
C TYR A 129 0.03 -1.70 21.80
N ARG A 130 -1.20 -1.53 21.28
CA ARG A 130 -1.61 -2.11 19.99
C ARG A 130 -0.62 -1.74 18.90
N ASP A 131 -0.22 -0.48 18.83
CA ASP A 131 0.61 0.05 17.75
C ASP A 131 2.04 -0.47 17.87
N ALA A 132 2.61 -0.53 19.07
CA ALA A 132 3.90 -1.15 19.35
C ALA A 132 3.94 -2.62 18.90
N VAL A 133 2.96 -3.43 19.32
CA VAL A 133 2.89 -4.86 18.93
C VAL A 133 2.59 -5.02 17.44
N LEU A 134 1.77 -4.14 16.86
CA LEU A 134 1.50 -4.13 15.41
C LEU A 134 2.78 -3.88 14.61
N PHE A 135 3.63 -2.93 15.02
CA PHE A 135 4.90 -2.68 14.34
C PHE A 135 5.89 -3.84 14.48
N LYS A 136 6.00 -4.41 15.69
CA LYS A 136 6.76 -5.65 15.94
C LYS A 136 6.28 -6.79 15.02
N THR A 137 4.96 -6.92 14.84
CA THR A 137 4.34 -7.91 13.96
C THR A 137 4.60 -7.66 12.47
N ILE A 138 4.55 -6.40 12.03
CA ILE A 138 4.89 -6.05 10.64
C ILE A 138 6.32 -6.47 10.32
N TYR A 139 7.26 -6.15 11.22
CA TYR A 139 8.66 -6.47 11.03
C TYR A 139 8.92 -7.97 11.05
N ALA A 140 8.50 -8.66 12.11
CA ALA A 140 8.88 -10.05 12.35
C ALA A 140 8.31 -11.04 11.32
N TRP A 141 7.18 -10.73 10.69
CA TRP A 141 6.58 -11.56 9.63
C TRP A 141 6.64 -10.93 8.23
N GLY A 142 7.35 -9.80 8.08
CA GLY A 142 7.52 -9.12 6.78
C GLY A 142 6.19 -8.82 6.10
N LEU A 143 5.24 -8.26 6.85
CA LEU A 143 3.88 -8.06 6.41
C LEU A 143 3.72 -6.73 5.69
N ARG A 144 2.96 -6.71 4.60
CA ARG A 144 2.48 -5.44 4.04
C ARG A 144 1.42 -4.85 4.95
N ARG A 145 1.27 -3.52 4.92
CA ARG A 145 0.26 -2.79 5.73
C ARG A 145 -1.15 -3.38 5.67
N ARG A 146 -1.64 -3.73 4.46
CA ARG A 146 -2.95 -4.36 4.29
C ARG A 146 -2.98 -5.77 4.90
N GLU A 147 -1.91 -6.53 4.75
CA GLU A 147 -1.78 -7.87 5.31
C GLU A 147 -1.87 -7.77 6.84
N ALA A 148 -1.06 -6.91 7.46
CA ALA A 148 -1.05 -6.68 8.91
C ALA A 148 -2.40 -6.19 9.46
N ALA A 149 -3.02 -5.19 8.82
CA ALA A 149 -4.32 -4.67 9.23
C ALA A 149 -5.42 -5.75 9.20
N MET A 150 -5.31 -6.72 8.29
CA MET A 150 -6.37 -7.70 8.04
C MET A 150 -6.23 -9.02 8.81
N ILE A 151 -5.13 -9.20 9.57
CA ILE A 151 -4.92 -10.40 10.39
C ILE A 151 -6.03 -10.53 11.44
N ASP A 152 -6.53 -11.74 11.58
CA ASP A 152 -7.37 -12.19 12.67
C ASP A 152 -6.58 -13.10 13.63
N VAL A 153 -7.03 -13.20 14.87
CA VAL A 153 -6.45 -14.10 15.88
C VAL A 153 -6.44 -15.56 15.39
N THR A 154 -7.40 -15.93 14.54
CA THR A 154 -7.52 -17.27 13.94
C THR A 154 -6.56 -17.53 12.79
N ASP A 155 -5.86 -16.51 12.29
CA ASP A 155 -4.87 -16.69 11.22
C ASP A 155 -3.55 -17.27 11.75
N TRP A 156 -3.38 -17.33 13.07
CA TRP A 156 -2.22 -17.89 13.75
C TRP A 156 -2.38 -19.40 13.95
N GLY A 157 -1.28 -20.14 13.82
CA GLY A 157 -1.26 -21.57 14.05
C GLY A 157 0.06 -22.06 14.64
N PRO A 158 0.08 -23.28 15.21
CA PRO A 158 1.30 -23.90 15.67
C PRO A 158 2.19 -24.36 14.52
N ASN A 159 3.47 -24.52 14.80
CA ASN A 159 4.44 -25.14 13.90
C ASN A 159 5.10 -26.32 14.61
N ALA A 160 4.87 -27.55 14.15
CA ALA A 160 5.45 -28.75 14.76
C ALA A 160 6.98 -28.75 14.78
N ARG A 161 7.62 -28.03 13.85
CA ARG A 161 9.08 -27.87 13.79
C ARG A 161 9.61 -26.72 14.66
N ALA A 162 8.73 -25.92 15.24
CA ALA A 162 9.07 -24.83 16.15
C ALA A 162 8.05 -24.74 17.30
N PRO A 163 7.93 -25.80 18.13
CA PRO A 163 6.93 -25.89 19.20
C PRO A 163 7.08 -24.81 20.27
N GLN A 164 8.27 -24.23 20.43
CA GLN A 164 8.55 -23.15 21.37
C GLN A 164 7.70 -21.89 21.14
N PHE A 165 7.15 -21.70 19.93
CA PHE A 165 6.29 -20.55 19.62
C PHE A 165 4.80 -20.82 19.91
N GLY A 166 4.45 -21.99 20.43
CA GLY A 166 3.07 -22.35 20.78
C GLY A 166 2.11 -22.15 19.58
N ARG A 167 1.01 -21.44 19.81
CA ARG A 167 0.00 -21.13 18.76
C ARG A 167 0.45 -20.07 17.74
N PHE A 168 1.59 -19.45 17.94
CA PHE A 168 2.12 -18.38 17.10
C PHE A 168 3.34 -18.83 16.29
N GLY A 169 3.39 -20.12 15.92
CA GLY A 169 4.46 -20.70 15.11
C GLY A 169 4.38 -20.34 13.62
N VAL A 170 3.19 -20.02 13.12
CA VAL A 170 2.94 -19.55 11.75
C VAL A 170 1.82 -18.49 11.73
N VAL A 171 1.82 -17.64 10.69
CA VAL A 171 0.70 -16.78 10.33
C VAL A 171 0.25 -17.03 8.90
N ASN A 172 -1.05 -17.25 8.72
CA ASN A 172 -1.69 -17.42 7.42
C ASN A 172 -2.22 -16.07 6.91
N VAL A 173 -1.47 -15.46 5.99
CA VAL A 173 -1.83 -14.17 5.38
C VAL A 173 -2.85 -14.40 4.28
N ARG A 174 -4.10 -13.94 4.50
CA ARG A 174 -5.21 -14.08 3.54
C ARG A 174 -5.31 -12.95 2.52
N TYR A 175 -4.80 -11.76 2.84
CA TYR A 175 -5.02 -10.53 2.07
C TYR A 175 -3.76 -9.98 1.41
N GLY A 176 -2.93 -10.87 0.83
CA GLY A 176 -1.72 -10.49 0.12
C GLY A 176 -2.00 -9.74 -1.18
N LYS A 177 -0.94 -9.12 -1.74
CA LYS A 177 -1.02 -8.36 -3.00
C LYS A 177 -1.57 -9.26 -4.11
N ALA A 178 -2.73 -8.89 -4.64
CA ALA A 178 -3.38 -9.56 -5.76
C ALA A 178 -2.67 -9.27 -7.09
N SER A 179 -2.80 -10.20 -8.04
CA SER A 179 -2.55 -9.91 -9.46
C SER A 179 -3.76 -9.19 -10.06
N ARG A 180 -3.56 -8.52 -11.21
CA ARG A 180 -4.63 -7.75 -11.86
C ARG A 180 -5.82 -8.67 -12.18
N GLY A 181 -6.99 -8.34 -11.64
CA GLY A 181 -8.22 -9.12 -11.83
C GLY A 181 -8.34 -10.39 -10.98
N SER A 182 -7.37 -10.69 -10.11
CA SER A 182 -7.36 -11.88 -9.26
C SER A 182 -7.77 -11.57 -7.81
N PRO A 183 -8.29 -12.56 -7.05
CA PRO A 183 -8.48 -12.40 -5.61
C PRO A 183 -7.14 -12.18 -4.87
N PRO A 184 -7.17 -11.71 -3.61
CA PRO A 184 -5.98 -11.56 -2.79
C PRO A 184 -5.18 -12.87 -2.70
N ARG A 185 -3.86 -12.77 -2.87
CA ARG A 185 -2.98 -13.94 -2.76
C ARG A 185 -2.85 -14.35 -1.30
N GLN A 186 -2.92 -15.64 -1.04
CA GLN A 186 -2.68 -16.21 0.28
C GLN A 186 -1.22 -16.66 0.39
N ARG A 187 -0.61 -16.51 1.57
CA ARG A 187 0.73 -17.04 1.88
C ARG A 187 0.83 -17.37 3.37
N THR A 188 1.65 -18.34 3.71
CA THR A 188 2.00 -18.64 5.10
C THR A 188 3.39 -18.09 5.40
N VAL A 189 3.55 -17.47 6.56
CA VAL A 189 4.85 -16.98 7.06
C VAL A 189 5.17 -17.70 8.36
N LEU A 190 6.36 -18.28 8.43
CA LEU A 190 6.84 -18.98 9.63
C LEU A 190 7.40 -17.97 10.63
N THR A 191 7.16 -18.20 11.91
CA THR A 191 7.73 -17.39 12.99
C THR A 191 9.20 -17.71 13.16
N THR A 192 10.02 -16.66 13.22
CA THR A 192 11.49 -16.77 13.38
C THR A 192 12.02 -15.95 14.55
N MET A 193 11.21 -15.03 15.09
CA MET A 193 11.60 -14.10 16.15
C MET A 193 10.79 -14.37 17.42
N GLY A 194 11.44 -14.96 18.44
CA GLY A 194 10.78 -15.32 19.70
C GLY A 194 10.17 -14.15 20.44
N TRP A 195 10.92 -13.05 20.58
CA TRP A 195 10.46 -11.81 21.22
C TRP A 195 9.17 -11.24 20.59
N ALA A 196 9.00 -11.40 19.28
CA ALA A 196 7.80 -10.91 18.58
C ALA A 196 6.61 -11.85 18.83
N ALA A 197 6.86 -13.16 18.89
CA ALA A 197 5.84 -14.16 19.22
C ALA A 197 5.34 -13.98 20.66
N GLU A 198 6.23 -13.67 21.60
CA GLU A 198 5.91 -13.34 22.99
C GLU A 198 5.04 -12.09 23.08
N ALA A 199 5.45 -10.99 22.43
CA ALA A 199 4.65 -9.75 22.40
C ALA A 199 3.26 -9.95 21.78
N VAL A 200 3.16 -10.76 20.73
CA VAL A 200 1.86 -11.15 20.14
C VAL A 200 1.04 -12.01 21.10
N ALA A 201 1.69 -12.93 21.82
CA ALA A 201 1.01 -13.79 22.79
C ALA A 201 0.37 -12.98 23.90
N GLU A 202 1.16 -12.13 24.55
CA GLU A 202 0.72 -11.20 25.60
C GLU A 202 -0.37 -10.26 25.09
N TRP A 203 -0.20 -9.66 23.90
CA TRP A 203 -1.24 -8.83 23.30
C TRP A 203 -2.57 -9.58 23.18
N VAL A 204 -2.58 -10.81 22.66
CA VAL A 204 -3.82 -11.56 22.45
C VAL A 204 -4.44 -12.02 23.76
N SER A 205 -3.65 -12.42 24.76
CA SER A 205 -4.17 -12.94 26.04
C SER A 205 -4.54 -11.86 27.05
N GLU A 206 -3.78 -10.76 27.10
CA GLU A 206 -3.85 -9.81 28.23
C GLU A 206 -4.41 -8.46 27.82
N ILE A 207 -3.95 -7.89 26.70
CA ILE A 207 -4.24 -6.50 26.35
C ILE A 207 -5.43 -6.35 25.40
N ARG A 208 -5.49 -7.16 24.34
CA ARG A 208 -6.57 -7.16 23.34
C ARG A 208 -7.96 -7.33 23.97
N PRO A 209 -8.18 -8.17 25.01
CA PRO A 209 -9.49 -8.28 25.66
C PRO A 209 -10.02 -6.96 26.24
N ALA A 210 -9.15 -6.03 26.65
CA ALA A 210 -9.55 -4.73 27.20
C ALA A 210 -10.22 -3.79 26.17
N PHE A 211 -10.15 -4.13 24.87
CA PHE A 211 -10.91 -3.45 23.80
C PHE A 211 -12.33 -3.99 23.66
N GLU A 212 -12.70 -5.04 24.40
CA GLU A 212 -14.01 -5.70 24.35
C GLU A 212 -14.49 -5.97 22.91
N PRO A 213 -13.69 -6.66 22.06
CA PRO A 213 -14.01 -6.81 20.63
C PRO A 213 -15.26 -7.70 20.37
N GLY A 214 -15.90 -8.23 21.40
CA GLY A 214 -17.04 -9.14 21.30
C GLY A 214 -16.71 -10.37 20.45
N PRO A 215 -17.57 -10.75 19.48
CA PRO A 215 -17.33 -11.90 18.61
C PRO A 215 -16.24 -11.65 17.56
N ALA A 216 -15.78 -10.40 17.38
CA ALA A 216 -14.83 -10.06 16.35
C ALA A 216 -13.46 -10.71 16.60
N ARG A 217 -12.88 -11.27 15.54
CA ARG A 217 -11.57 -11.95 15.58
C ARG A 217 -10.40 -11.05 15.18
N TRP A 218 -10.63 -9.75 14.97
CA TRP A 218 -9.61 -8.80 14.53
C TRP A 218 -8.42 -8.79 15.47
N MET A 219 -7.20 -8.86 14.93
CA MET A 219 -5.99 -8.75 15.74
C MET A 219 -5.86 -7.36 16.36
N TRP A 220 -6.28 -6.32 15.63
CA TRP A 220 -6.08 -4.91 15.98
C TRP A 220 -7.42 -4.16 16.08
N PRO A 221 -8.20 -4.37 17.15
CA PRO A 221 -9.37 -3.52 17.41
C PRO A 221 -8.96 -2.07 17.70
N THR A 222 -9.88 -1.17 17.41
CA THR A 222 -9.84 0.23 17.80
C THR A 222 -10.78 0.47 18.97
N GLU A 223 -10.57 1.57 19.66
CA GLU A 223 -11.38 2.03 20.79
C GLU A 223 -12.82 2.35 20.36
N ARG A 224 -13.06 2.47 19.04
CA ARG A 224 -14.38 2.68 18.43
C ARG A 224 -15.08 1.38 18.03
N GLY A 225 -14.58 0.22 18.44
CA GLY A 225 -15.22 -1.07 18.15
C GLY A 225 -15.09 -1.52 16.69
N SER A 226 -14.02 -1.12 16.00
CA SER A 226 -13.75 -1.52 14.61
C SER A 226 -12.32 -2.01 14.43
N ARG A 227 -12.03 -2.70 13.33
CA ARG A 227 -10.65 -3.05 12.94
C ARG A 227 -9.86 -1.81 12.53
N VAL A 228 -8.56 -1.79 12.80
CA VAL A 228 -7.67 -0.74 12.27
C VAL A 228 -7.73 -0.66 10.74
N ALA A 229 -7.89 0.55 10.20
CA ALA A 229 -7.79 0.77 8.78
C ALA A 229 -6.33 0.74 8.32
N SER A 230 -6.05 0.14 7.15
CA SER A 230 -4.68 0.11 6.60
C SER A 230 -4.04 1.50 6.42
N GLY A 231 -4.85 2.54 6.18
CA GLY A 231 -4.38 3.93 6.12
C GLY A 231 -4.01 4.52 7.47
N ALA A 232 -4.67 4.09 8.56
CA ALA A 232 -4.37 4.56 9.91
C ALA A 232 -2.99 4.11 10.39
N ILE A 233 -2.50 2.96 9.92
CA ILE A 233 -1.15 2.46 10.23
C ILE A 233 -0.06 3.43 9.73
N ASN A 234 -0.31 4.21 8.66
CA ASN A 234 0.65 5.21 8.18
C ASN A 234 0.72 6.48 9.02
N ALA A 235 -0.36 6.80 9.72
CA ALA A 235 -0.50 8.06 10.45
C ALA A 235 -0.06 7.93 11.92
N ARG A 236 0.44 6.75 12.30
CA ARG A 236 0.90 6.39 13.64
C ARG A 236 2.40 6.52 13.75
#